data_AF-A0A7C1EXV0-F1
#
_entry.id   AF-A0A7C1EXV0-F1
#
_cell.length_a   1.000
_cell.length_b   1.000
_cell.length_c   1.000
_cell.angle_alpha   90.00
_cell.angle_beta   90.00
_cell.angle_gamma   90.00
#
_symmetry.space_group_name_H-M   'P 1'
#
loop_
_entity.id
_entity.type
_entity.pdbx_description
1 polymer ?
#
loop_
_entity_poly.entity_id
_entity_poly.type
_entity_poly.pdbx_seq_one_letter_code
_entity_poly.pdbx_strand_id
1 'polypeptide(L)'
;MARKRIGELLLEAGLITKEQLEIALKEQKKTGELLGSILYSLGFISLKDLYQALSVSYVDEGEKKDFDITSDIPEDIEHLVKQSRESLLGGKSVKTDVQATLPPLIRLVERIISNGIVKGATDVHIGPDMKGVRVRYRIDGQLQHGMHLPMDLLGPIISRIKIMGGMNIAETRIPQDGGTEFTYRDRKLDIRISTYPVLGGENAVLRILD
;
A
#
# COMPACT_ATOMS: atom_id res chain seq x y z
N MET A 1 -31.72 6.70 1.44
CA MET A 1 -31.74 5.36 0.81
C MET A 1 -30.88 4.42 1.63
N ALA A 2 -31.26 3.16 1.80
CA ALA A 2 -30.42 2.19 2.50
C ALA A 2 -29.13 1.95 1.68
N ARG A 3 -27.98 2.00 2.35
CA ARG A 3 -26.68 1.73 1.72
C ARG A 3 -26.66 0.26 1.27
N LYS A 4 -26.56 0.01 -0.04
CA LYS A 4 -26.51 -1.35 -0.62
C LYS A 4 -25.35 -2.12 0.00
N ARG A 5 -25.54 -3.42 0.26
CA ARG A 5 -24.49 -4.27 0.83
C ARG A 5 -23.48 -4.65 -0.24
N ILE A 6 -22.21 -4.88 0.13
CA ILE A 6 -21.15 -5.19 -0.83
C ILE A 6 -21.45 -6.42 -1.70
N GLY A 7 -22.09 -7.45 -1.13
CA GLY A 7 -22.48 -8.64 -1.88
C GLY A 7 -23.55 -8.36 -2.94
N GLU A 8 -24.48 -7.44 -2.67
CA GLU A 8 -25.50 -7.01 -3.64
C GLU A 8 -24.87 -6.19 -4.76
N LEU A 9 -23.97 -5.27 -4.41
CA LEU A 9 -23.23 -4.45 -5.38
C LEU A 9 -22.39 -5.32 -6.33
N LEU A 10 -21.70 -6.33 -5.80
CA LEU A 10 -20.90 -7.25 -6.61
C LEU A 10 -21.77 -8.14 -7.50
N LEU A 11 -22.94 -8.58 -7.02
CA LEU A 11 -23.90 -9.37 -7.79
C LEU A 11 -24.53 -8.54 -8.92
N GLU A 12 -24.98 -7.31 -8.63
CA GLU A 12 -25.55 -6.39 -9.62
C GLU A 12 -24.53 -5.98 -10.68
N ALA A 13 -23.26 -5.80 -10.30
CA ALA A 13 -22.18 -5.51 -11.23
C ALA A 13 -21.76 -6.71 -12.09
N GLY A 14 -22.33 -7.91 -11.85
CA GLY A 14 -21.97 -9.15 -12.54
C GLY A 14 -20.56 -9.66 -12.21
N LEU A 15 -19.96 -9.18 -11.11
CA LEU A 15 -18.61 -9.55 -10.67
C LEU A 15 -18.59 -10.88 -9.90
N ILE A 16 -19.74 -11.27 -9.33
CA ILE A 16 -19.93 -12.57 -8.69
C ILE A 16 -21.29 -13.16 -9.08
N THR A 17 -21.42 -14.48 -8.99
CA THR A 17 -22.71 -15.17 -9.11
C THR A 17 -23.42 -15.29 -7.76
N LYS A 18 -24.71 -15.65 -7.79
CA LYS A 18 -25.49 -15.89 -6.57
C LYS A 18 -24.92 -17.07 -5.77
N GLU A 19 -24.45 -18.09 -6.45
CA GLU A 19 -23.82 -19.27 -5.85
C GLU A 19 -22.51 -18.89 -5.14
N GLN A 20 -21.67 -18.07 -5.78
CA GLN A 20 -20.43 -17.56 -5.18
C GLN A 20 -20.71 -16.71 -3.93
N LEU A 21 -21.74 -15.86 -3.99
CA LEU A 21 -22.19 -15.07 -2.83
C LEU A 21 -22.67 -15.97 -1.69
N GLU A 22 -23.44 -17.02 -1.97
CA GLU A 22 -23.90 -17.96 -0.94
C GLU A 22 -22.75 -18.74 -0.29
N ILE A 23 -21.76 -19.17 -1.07
CA ILE A 23 -20.54 -19.81 -0.54
C ILE A 23 -19.81 -18.88 0.42
N ALA A 24 -19.58 -17.63 0.01
CA ALA A 24 -18.87 -16.65 0.83
C ALA A 24 -19.66 -16.26 2.10
N LEU A 25 -20.99 -16.15 2.02
CA LEU A 25 -21.85 -15.89 3.18
C LEU A 25 -21.87 -17.06 4.18
N LYS A 26 -21.81 -18.31 3.69
CA LYS A 26 -21.68 -19.49 4.56
C LYS A 26 -20.35 -19.46 5.31
N GLU A 27 -19.27 -19.09 4.63
CA GLU A 27 -17.96 -19.01 5.24
C GLU A 27 -17.86 -17.85 6.24
N GLN A 28 -18.42 -16.68 5.89
CA GLN A 28 -18.51 -15.53 6.78
C GLN A 28 -19.20 -15.86 8.10
N LYS A 29 -20.26 -16.67 8.08
CA LYS A 29 -20.95 -17.10 9.30
C LYS A 29 -20.08 -17.97 10.21
N LYS A 30 -19.10 -18.68 9.66
CA LYS A 30 -18.18 -19.53 10.44
C LYS A 30 -16.99 -18.73 10.96
N THR A 31 -16.41 -17.87 10.13
CA THR A 31 -15.14 -17.18 10.42
C THR A 31 -15.34 -15.80 11.06
N GLY A 32 -16.47 -15.14 10.80
CA GLY A 32 -16.70 -13.75 11.18
C GLY A 32 -15.94 -12.73 10.33
N GLU A 33 -15.22 -13.16 9.29
CA GLU A 33 -14.45 -12.26 8.42
C GLU A 33 -15.35 -11.37 7.55
N LEU A 34 -14.75 -10.32 6.98
CA LEU A 34 -15.46 -9.45 6.04
C LEU A 34 -15.76 -10.20 4.74
N LEU A 35 -17.01 -10.09 4.27
CA LEU A 35 -17.48 -10.78 3.06
C LEU A 35 -16.59 -10.53 1.84
N GLY A 36 -16.15 -9.28 1.65
CA GLY A 36 -15.24 -8.92 0.56
C GLY A 36 -13.88 -9.62 0.64
N SER A 37 -13.33 -9.78 1.85
CA SER A 37 -12.07 -10.51 2.06
C SER A 37 -12.21 -11.98 1.72
N ILE A 38 -13.33 -12.60 2.11
CA ILE A 38 -13.63 -14.00 1.78
C ILE A 38 -13.77 -14.17 0.27
N LEU A 39 -14.53 -13.30 -0.40
CA LEU A 39 -14.71 -13.34 -1.85
C LEU A 39 -13.37 -13.22 -2.60
N TYR A 40 -12.48 -12.35 -2.12
CA TYR A 40 -11.13 -12.22 -2.67
C TYR A 40 -10.26 -13.46 -2.41
N SER A 41 -10.24 -13.97 -1.17
CA SER A 41 -9.46 -15.14 -0.78
C SER A 41 -9.90 -16.41 -1.51
N LEU A 42 -11.18 -16.55 -1.82
CA LEU A 42 -11.73 -17.63 -2.65
C LEU A 42 -11.45 -17.45 -4.15
N GLY A 43 -10.85 -16.32 -4.55
CA GLY A 43 -10.55 -16.00 -5.95
C GLY A 43 -11.79 -15.65 -6.78
N PHE A 44 -12.93 -15.36 -6.15
CA PHE A 44 -14.16 -14.98 -6.87
C PHE A 44 -14.12 -13.55 -7.39
N ILE A 45 -13.35 -12.68 -6.74
CA ILE A 45 -13.16 -11.29 -7.15
C ILE A 45 -11.69 -10.89 -7.04
N SER A 46 -11.24 -9.96 -7.88
CA SER A 46 -9.95 -9.30 -7.71
C SER A 46 -10.04 -8.15 -6.69
N LEU A 47 -8.87 -7.66 -6.27
CA LEU A 47 -8.79 -6.47 -5.42
C LEU A 47 -9.41 -5.24 -6.11
N LYS A 48 -9.24 -5.13 -7.43
CA LYS A 48 -9.83 -4.06 -8.25
C LYS A 48 -11.36 -4.13 -8.22
N ASP A 49 -11.92 -5.32 -8.35
CA ASP A 49 -13.38 -5.55 -8.33
C ASP A 49 -13.99 -5.16 -6.98
N LEU A 50 -13.34 -5.56 -5.88
CA LEU A 50 -13.80 -5.18 -4.55
C LEU A 50 -13.77 -3.67 -4.35
N TYR A 51 -12.66 -3.02 -4.71
CA TYR A 51 -12.58 -1.58 -4.58
C TYR A 51 -13.55 -0.85 -5.51
N GLN A 52 -13.81 -1.36 -6.71
CA GLN A 52 -14.83 -0.80 -7.60
C GLN A 52 -16.20 -0.87 -6.94
N ALA A 53 -16.57 -2.00 -6.34
CA ALA A 53 -17.84 -2.13 -5.63
C ALA A 53 -17.93 -1.26 -4.37
N LEU A 54 -16.83 -1.06 -3.64
CA LEU A 54 -16.78 -0.15 -2.48
C LEU A 54 -16.81 1.33 -2.91
N SER A 55 -16.17 1.67 -4.03
CA SER A 55 -16.16 3.03 -4.58
C SER A 55 -17.50 3.42 -5.17
N VAL A 56 -18.31 2.49 -5.69
CA VAL A 56 -19.73 2.77 -6.02
C VAL A 56 -20.52 3.29 -4.81
N SER A 57 -20.07 3.00 -3.58
CA SER A 57 -20.66 3.55 -2.35
C SER A 57 -20.08 4.90 -1.91
N TYR A 58 -19.10 5.45 -2.64
CA TYR A 58 -18.34 6.67 -2.32
C TYR A 58 -18.16 7.64 -3.49
N VAL A 59 -18.47 7.24 -4.73
CA VAL A 59 -18.22 8.04 -5.93
C VAL A 59 -19.51 8.77 -6.31
N ASP A 60 -19.51 10.05 -5.99
CA ASP A 60 -20.16 11.12 -6.76
C ASP A 60 -19.75 10.98 -8.23
N GLU A 61 -20.68 11.10 -9.17
CA GLU A 61 -20.49 10.83 -10.60
C GLU A 61 -19.32 11.65 -11.18
N GLY A 62 -18.12 11.06 -11.25
CA GLY A 62 -16.93 11.78 -11.69
C GLY A 62 -15.83 10.84 -12.18
N GLU A 63 -15.84 10.60 -13.49
CA GLU A 63 -14.75 10.13 -14.35
C GLU A 63 -14.03 8.82 -13.97
N LYS A 64 -14.43 7.73 -14.65
CA LYS A 64 -13.52 6.62 -14.96
C LYS A 64 -12.43 7.13 -15.93
N LYS A 65 -11.34 7.69 -15.40
CA LYS A 65 -10.10 7.87 -16.17
C LYS A 65 -9.17 6.71 -15.85
N ASP A 66 -8.60 6.11 -16.91
CA ASP A 66 -7.43 5.25 -16.77
C ASP A 66 -6.39 6.03 -15.98
N PHE A 67 -6.13 5.60 -14.74
CA PHE A 67 -5.25 6.33 -13.84
C PHE A 67 -3.81 6.05 -14.27
N ASP A 68 -3.21 6.99 -14.96
CA ASP A 68 -1.79 6.96 -15.25
C ASP A 68 -1.01 7.19 -13.95
N ILE A 69 -0.61 6.10 -13.30
CA ILE A 69 0.18 6.09 -12.07
C ILE A 69 1.44 6.96 -12.25
N THR A 70 2.00 7.05 -13.47
CA THR A 70 3.24 7.81 -13.70
C THR A 70 3.06 9.30 -13.48
N SER A 71 1.85 9.84 -13.72
CA SER A 71 1.54 11.25 -13.49
C SER A 71 1.48 11.66 -12.00
N ASP A 72 1.35 10.68 -11.11
CA ASP A 72 1.24 10.89 -9.66
C ASP A 72 2.54 10.57 -8.90
N ILE A 73 3.61 10.27 -9.63
CA ILE A 73 4.94 10.05 -9.07
C ILE A 73 5.74 11.35 -9.20
N PRO A 74 6.25 11.91 -8.09
CA PRO A 74 7.14 13.07 -8.14
C PRO A 74 8.39 12.81 -9.02
N GLU A 75 8.78 13.80 -9.83
CA GLU A 75 9.92 13.68 -10.77
C GLU A 75 11.22 13.22 -10.09
N ASP A 76 11.46 13.66 -8.85
CA ASP A 76 12.62 13.30 -8.05
C ASP A 76 12.63 11.83 -7.60
N ILE A 77 11.48 11.16 -7.63
CA ILE A 77 11.31 9.75 -7.27
C ILE A 77 11.15 8.85 -8.50
N GLU A 78 10.70 9.38 -9.64
CA GLU A 78 10.37 8.59 -10.84
C GLU A 78 11.52 7.69 -11.29
N HIS A 79 12.75 8.21 -11.30
CA HIS A 79 13.94 7.43 -11.65
C HIS A 79 14.22 6.29 -10.66
N LEU A 80 14.00 6.50 -9.35
CA LEU A 80 14.16 5.47 -8.32
C LEU A 80 13.12 4.36 -8.48
N VAL A 81 11.89 4.73 -8.84
CA VAL A 81 10.82 3.76 -9.14
C VAL A 81 11.22 2.89 -10.33
N LYS A 82 11.64 3.50 -11.44
CA LYS A 82 12.10 2.76 -12.64
C LYS A 82 13.24 1.81 -12.30
N GLN A 83 14.30 2.31 -11.67
CA GLN A 83 15.46 1.50 -11.27
C GLN A 83 15.10 0.37 -10.30
N SER A 84 14.20 0.63 -9.35
CA SER A 84 13.74 -0.39 -8.39
C SER A 84 12.99 -1.52 -9.11
N ARG A 85 12.10 -1.18 -10.05
CA ARG A 85 11.34 -2.18 -10.82
C ARG A 85 12.22 -2.98 -11.77
N GLU A 86 13.16 -2.33 -12.45
CA GLU A 86 14.15 -3.02 -13.31
C GLU A 86 14.99 -4.02 -12.51
N SER A 87 15.41 -3.64 -11.30
CA SER A 87 16.16 -4.52 -10.39
C SER A 87 15.36 -5.74 -9.94
N LEU A 88 14.03 -5.62 -9.85
CA LEU A 88 13.13 -6.72 -9.45
C LEU A 88 12.83 -7.68 -10.61
N LEU A 89 12.67 -7.15 -11.82
CA LEU A 89 12.33 -7.92 -13.02
C LEU A 89 13.55 -8.56 -13.69
N GLY A 90 14.74 -7.96 -13.55
CA GLY A 90 15.98 -8.45 -14.12
C GLY A 90 16.81 -9.22 -13.10
N GLY A 91 16.89 -10.55 -13.24
CA GLY A 91 17.85 -11.40 -12.52
C GLY A 91 19.32 -11.19 -12.90
N LYS A 92 19.70 -9.98 -13.33
CA LYS A 92 21.08 -9.59 -13.64
C LYS A 92 21.48 -8.47 -12.70
N SER A 93 22.67 -8.58 -12.11
CA SER A 93 23.34 -7.47 -11.43
C SER A 93 23.22 -6.23 -12.28
N VAL A 94 22.35 -5.30 -11.84
CA VAL A 94 22.39 -3.92 -12.29
C VAL A 94 23.85 -3.51 -12.14
N LYS A 95 24.46 -3.04 -13.24
CA LYS A 95 25.77 -2.41 -13.16
C LYS A 95 25.64 -1.33 -12.12
N THR A 96 26.22 -1.56 -10.95
CA THR A 96 26.23 -0.58 -9.87
C THR A 96 26.87 0.66 -10.47
N ASP A 97 26.09 1.71 -10.68
CA ASP A 97 26.69 3.03 -10.80
C ASP A 97 27.56 3.17 -9.56
N VAL A 98 28.86 3.28 -9.77
CA VAL A 98 29.90 3.31 -8.73
C VAL A 98 29.67 4.48 -7.75
N GLN A 99 28.76 5.41 -8.08
CA GLN A 99 28.34 6.53 -7.24
C GLN A 99 27.21 6.24 -6.24
N ALA A 100 26.41 5.17 -6.37
CA ALA A 100 25.27 4.93 -5.48
C ALA A 100 25.51 3.71 -4.57
N THR A 101 25.95 3.97 -3.35
CA THR A 101 26.27 2.95 -2.33
C THR A 101 25.09 2.09 -1.89
N LEU A 102 23.85 2.58 -2.04
CA LEU A 102 22.63 1.89 -1.61
C LEU A 102 21.78 1.40 -2.79
N PRO A 103 21.16 0.20 -2.71
CA PRO A 103 20.19 -0.30 -3.69
C PRO A 103 19.03 0.67 -3.94
N PRO A 104 18.49 0.76 -5.18
CA PRO A 104 17.44 1.73 -5.55
C PRO A 104 16.20 1.71 -4.64
N LEU A 105 15.75 0.52 -4.24
CA LEU A 105 14.60 0.35 -3.36
C LEU A 105 14.81 0.96 -1.97
N ILE A 106 16.05 0.85 -1.43
CA ILE A 106 16.37 1.45 -0.13
C ILE A 106 16.29 2.96 -0.25
N ARG A 107 16.88 3.54 -1.30
CA ARG A 107 16.83 4.98 -1.56
C ARG A 107 15.39 5.47 -1.78
N LEU A 108 14.55 4.67 -2.45
CA LEU A 108 13.13 4.98 -2.63
C LEU A 108 12.40 5.12 -1.28
N VAL A 109 12.59 4.15 -0.37
CA VAL A 109 11.97 4.18 0.97
C VAL A 109 12.51 5.35 1.79
N GLU A 110 13.83 5.58 1.78
CA GLU A 110 14.44 6.72 2.46
C GLU A 110 13.91 8.06 1.92
N ARG A 111 13.68 8.16 0.61
CA ARG A 111 13.11 9.36 -0.01
C ARG A 111 11.64 9.57 0.36
N ILE A 112 10.84 8.51 0.43
CA ILE A 112 9.45 8.58 0.91
C ILE A 112 9.38 9.16 2.33
N ILE A 113 10.25 8.66 3.23
CA ILE A 113 10.34 9.12 4.63
C ILE A 113 10.83 10.57 4.68
N SER A 114 11.92 10.87 3.97
CA SER A 114 12.52 12.22 3.90
C SER A 114 11.53 13.26 3.38
N ASN A 115 10.73 12.93 2.35
CA ASN A 115 9.69 13.82 1.84
C ASN A 115 8.63 14.10 2.90
N GLY A 116 8.28 13.12 3.75
CA GLY A 116 7.41 13.33 4.91
C GLY A 116 8.03 14.29 5.93
N ILE A 117 9.30 14.10 6.28
CA ILE A 117 10.03 14.96 7.22
C ILE A 117 10.10 16.40 6.71
N VAL A 118 10.47 16.60 5.44
CA VAL A 118 10.55 17.94 4.82
C VAL A 118 9.19 18.65 4.83
N LYS A 119 8.10 17.90 4.68
CA LYS A 119 6.73 18.42 4.74
C LYS A 119 6.20 18.61 6.16
N GLY A 120 6.96 18.29 7.21
CA GLY A 120 6.53 18.37 8.60
C GLY A 120 5.51 17.31 9.00
N ALA A 121 5.56 16.12 8.38
CA ALA A 121 4.61 15.06 8.68
C ALA A 121 4.89 14.36 10.02
N THR A 122 3.83 14.03 10.77
CA THR A 122 3.91 13.23 12.01
C THR A 122 3.86 11.73 11.74
N ASP A 123 3.16 11.32 10.67
CA ASP A 123 3.04 9.92 10.27
C ASP A 123 3.16 9.81 8.74
N VAL A 124 3.84 8.77 8.27
CA VAL A 124 3.88 8.35 6.86
C VAL A 124 3.07 7.05 6.75
N HIS A 125 2.05 7.06 5.92
CA HIS A 125 1.17 5.91 5.69
C HIS A 125 1.43 5.33 4.30
N ILE A 126 1.74 4.05 4.22
CA ILE A 126 2.05 3.34 2.98
C ILE A 126 1.17 2.09 2.91
N GLY A 127 0.55 1.82 1.76
CA GLY A 127 -0.20 0.59 1.59
C GLY A 127 -1.00 0.50 0.30
N PRO A 128 -1.62 -0.66 0.04
CA PRO A 128 -2.35 -0.88 -1.20
C PRO A 128 -3.62 -0.03 -1.33
N ASP A 129 -3.97 0.25 -2.58
CA ASP A 129 -5.24 0.81 -2.99
C ASP A 129 -5.58 0.47 -4.46
N MET A 130 -6.61 1.11 -5.03
CA MET A 130 -7.02 0.88 -6.42
C MET A 130 -5.98 1.26 -7.46
N LYS A 131 -5.15 2.26 -7.15
CA LYS A 131 -4.19 2.89 -8.05
C LYS A 131 -2.79 2.31 -7.87
N GLY A 132 -2.53 1.59 -6.79
CA GLY A 132 -1.29 0.87 -6.54
C GLY A 132 -0.89 0.94 -5.08
N VAL A 133 0.35 1.35 -4.82
CA VAL A 133 0.84 1.64 -3.46
C VAL A 133 0.62 3.11 -3.17
N ARG A 134 -0.38 3.41 -2.36
CA ARG A 134 -0.67 4.76 -1.90
C ARG A 134 0.28 5.16 -0.77
N VAL A 135 0.90 6.32 -0.91
CA VAL A 135 1.66 6.99 0.15
C VAL A 135 0.91 8.25 0.57
N ARG A 136 0.67 8.42 1.87
CA ARG A 136 0.07 9.62 2.46
C ARG A 136 0.90 10.12 3.63
N TYR A 137 0.81 11.43 3.87
CA TYR A 137 1.49 12.10 4.96
C TYR A 137 0.45 12.69 5.91
N ARG A 138 0.60 12.48 7.21
CA ARG A 138 -0.18 13.21 8.20
C ARG A 138 0.53 14.52 8.51
N ILE A 139 -0.04 15.64 8.08
CA ILE A 139 0.50 16.99 8.30
C ILE A 139 -0.61 17.79 8.98
N ASP A 140 -0.28 18.46 10.08
CA ASP A 140 -1.24 19.24 10.89
C ASP A 140 -2.48 18.42 11.27
N GLY A 141 -2.28 17.15 11.62
CA GLY A 141 -3.33 16.20 11.99
C GLY A 141 -4.13 15.61 10.81
N GLN A 142 -4.02 16.17 9.61
CA GLN A 142 -4.76 15.74 8.42
C GLN A 142 -3.95 14.81 7.53
N LEU A 143 -4.60 13.77 7.00
CA LEU A 143 -3.99 12.88 6.01
C LEU A 143 -4.05 13.50 4.63
N GLN A 144 -2.89 13.87 4.10
CA GLN A 144 -2.73 14.45 2.78
C GLN A 144 -2.19 13.42 1.79
N HIS A 145 -2.67 13.48 0.55
CA HIS A 145 -2.17 12.64 -0.54
C HIS A 145 -0.69 12.96 -0.83
N GLY A 146 0.11 11.91 -1.02
CA GLY A 146 1.53 12.01 -1.33
C GLY A 146 1.82 11.62 -2.78
N MET A 147 1.63 10.33 -3.09
CA MET A 147 1.85 9.73 -4.41
C MET A 147 1.22 8.33 -4.47
N HIS A 148 1.06 7.78 -5.67
CA HIS A 148 0.86 6.35 -5.90
C HIS A 148 2.06 5.74 -6.62
N LEU A 149 2.50 4.57 -6.17
CA LEU A 149 3.58 3.81 -6.81
C LEU A 149 3.00 2.53 -7.45
N PRO A 150 3.71 1.93 -8.41
CA PRO A 150 3.32 0.64 -8.99
C PRO A 150 3.16 -0.46 -7.92
N MET A 151 2.09 -1.25 -8.04
CA MET A 151 1.67 -2.25 -7.04
C MET A 151 2.71 -3.36 -6.80
N ASP A 152 3.54 -3.68 -7.80
CA ASP A 152 4.66 -4.62 -7.71
C ASP A 152 5.73 -4.18 -6.70
N LEU A 153 5.77 -2.90 -6.32
CA LEU A 153 6.69 -2.40 -5.29
C LEU A 153 6.18 -2.58 -3.85
N LEU A 154 4.91 -2.96 -3.63
CA LEU A 154 4.35 -3.07 -2.28
C LEU A 154 5.15 -4.03 -1.40
N GLY A 155 5.27 -5.29 -1.83
CA GLY A 155 5.97 -6.34 -1.08
C GLY A 155 7.43 -5.97 -0.76
N PRO A 156 8.22 -5.51 -1.75
CA PRO A 156 9.58 -5.03 -1.52
C PRO A 156 9.66 -3.85 -0.54
N ILE A 157 8.77 -2.86 -0.66
CA ILE A 157 8.73 -1.71 0.25
C ILE A 157 8.40 -2.16 1.69
N ILE A 158 7.38 -2.99 1.87
CA ILE A 158 7.00 -3.52 3.19
C ILE A 158 8.14 -4.34 3.79
N SER A 159 8.81 -5.18 2.99
CA SER A 159 9.95 -5.96 3.43
C SER A 159 11.10 -5.06 3.92
N ARG A 160 11.40 -3.99 3.19
CA ARG A 160 12.42 -3.02 3.61
C ARG A 160 12.03 -2.31 4.90
N ILE A 161 10.77 -1.91 5.04
CA ILE A 161 10.25 -1.28 6.27
C ILE A 161 10.34 -2.25 7.46
N LYS A 162 10.00 -3.54 7.26
CA LYS A 162 10.14 -4.57 8.29
C LYS A 162 11.59 -4.77 8.72
N ILE A 163 12.54 -4.79 7.78
CA ILE A 163 13.97 -4.83 8.08
C ILE A 163 14.39 -3.62 8.93
N MET A 164 13.97 -2.42 8.55
CA MET A 164 14.30 -1.20 9.30
C MET A 164 13.80 -1.27 10.75
N GLY A 165 12.58 -1.78 10.95
CA GLY A 165 11.96 -1.92 12.27
C GLY A 165 12.32 -3.18 13.04
N GLY A 166 13.19 -4.06 12.53
CA GLY A 166 13.55 -5.31 13.19
C GLY A 166 12.43 -6.36 13.26
N MET A 167 11.50 -6.34 12.31
CA MET A 167 10.32 -7.21 12.26
C MET A 167 10.54 -8.49 11.43
N ASN A 168 9.68 -9.50 11.61
CA ASN A 168 9.72 -10.73 10.83
C ASN A 168 9.10 -10.52 9.44
N ILE A 169 9.94 -10.55 8.40
CA ILE A 169 9.55 -10.36 7.00
C ILE A 169 8.65 -11.49 6.49
N ALA A 170 8.90 -12.72 6.94
CA ALA A 170 8.16 -13.90 6.48
C ALA A 170 6.72 -13.95 7.03
N GLU A 171 6.46 -13.26 8.15
CA GLU A 171 5.13 -13.18 8.72
C GLU A 171 4.40 -11.95 8.17
N THR A 172 3.23 -12.16 7.59
CA THR A 172 2.41 -11.12 6.94
C THR A 172 0.95 -11.13 7.39
N ARG A 173 0.57 -12.07 8.25
CA ARG A 173 -0.83 -12.35 8.63
C ARG A 173 -1.23 -11.73 9.96
N ILE A 174 -0.27 -11.20 10.72
CA ILE A 174 -0.51 -10.55 12.00
C ILE A 174 0.13 -9.16 12.03
N PRO A 175 -0.44 -8.20 12.78
CA PRO A 175 0.21 -6.93 13.03
C PRO A 175 1.58 -7.11 13.68
N GLN A 176 2.52 -6.23 13.33
CA GLN A 176 3.86 -6.18 13.90
C GLN A 176 4.23 -4.73 14.18
N ASP A 177 4.96 -4.52 15.27
CA ASP A 177 5.48 -3.22 15.67
C ASP A 177 7.00 -3.30 15.83
N GLY A 178 7.66 -2.19 15.53
CA GLY A 178 9.10 -2.04 15.60
C GLY A 178 9.49 -0.58 15.68
N GLY A 179 10.79 -0.34 15.60
CA GLY A 179 11.33 1.02 15.61
C GLY A 179 12.71 1.07 15.00
N THR A 180 13.11 2.26 14.58
CA THR A 180 14.41 2.50 13.97
C THR A 180 14.84 3.94 14.22
N GLU A 181 16.15 4.17 14.30
CA GLU A 181 16.70 5.53 14.25
C GLU A 181 16.90 5.90 12.78
N PHE A 182 16.31 7.02 12.35
CA PHE A 182 16.45 7.54 10.99
C PHE A 182 17.25 8.83 11.01
N THR A 183 18.36 8.85 10.28
CA THR A 183 19.18 10.06 10.15
C THR A 183 18.73 10.85 8.94
N TYR A 184 18.30 12.10 9.16
CA TYR A 184 17.99 13.05 8.10
C TYR A 184 18.84 14.31 8.29
N ARG A 185 19.76 14.57 7.34
CA ARG A 185 20.84 15.56 7.49
C ARG A 185 21.64 15.23 8.76
N ASP A 186 21.74 16.17 9.70
CA ASP A 186 22.46 15.99 10.96
C ASP A 186 21.54 15.67 12.15
N ARG A 187 20.26 15.39 11.89
CA ARG A 187 19.26 15.04 12.93
C ARG A 187 19.01 13.54 12.94
N LYS A 188 19.05 12.95 14.13
CA LYS A 188 18.58 11.59 14.41
C LYS A 188 17.13 11.69 14.87
N LEU A 189 16.25 10.99 14.17
CA LEU A 189 14.82 10.94 14.47
C LEU A 189 14.46 9.51 14.83
N ASP A 190 13.75 9.32 15.94
CA ASP A 190 13.21 8.01 16.28
C ASP A 190 11.94 7.77 15.48
N ILE A 191 11.89 6.67 14.73
CA ILE A 191 10.71 6.29 13.97
C ILE A 191 10.11 5.04 14.60
N ARG A 192 8.84 5.11 14.99
CA ARG A 192 8.04 3.93 15.33
C ARG A 192 7.35 3.40 14.09
N ILE A 193 7.41 2.10 13.88
CA ILE A 193 6.93 1.45 12.67
C ILE A 193 5.90 0.41 13.08
N SER A 194 4.73 0.46 12.47
CA SER A 194 3.70 -0.58 12.59
C SER A 194 3.35 -1.11 11.20
N THR A 195 3.30 -2.42 11.05
CA THR A 195 2.75 -3.08 9.85
C THR A 195 1.54 -3.91 10.23
N TYR A 196 0.52 -3.95 9.37
CA TYR A 196 -0.65 -4.80 9.61
C TYR A 196 -1.23 -5.35 8.30
N PRO A 197 -1.77 -6.59 8.35
CA PRO A 197 -2.40 -7.22 7.19
C PRO A 197 -3.62 -6.42 6.74
N VAL A 198 -3.75 -6.26 5.43
CA VAL A 198 -4.94 -5.72 4.78
C VAL A 198 -5.26 -6.53 3.53
N LEU A 199 -6.42 -6.27 2.94
CA LEU A 199 -6.69 -6.88 1.65
C LEU A 199 -5.71 -6.36 0.59
N GLY A 200 -5.07 -7.27 -0.13
CA GLY A 200 -4.09 -6.93 -1.16
C GLY A 200 -2.66 -6.74 -0.66
N GLY A 201 -2.35 -7.02 0.62
CA GLY A 201 -0.99 -7.00 1.14
C GLY A 201 -0.92 -6.52 2.59
N GLU A 202 -0.03 -5.57 2.86
CA GLU A 202 0.15 -5.00 4.20
C GLU A 202 0.16 -3.48 4.12
N ASN A 203 -0.39 -2.84 5.14
CA ASN A 203 -0.16 -1.43 5.39
C ASN A 203 1.06 -1.27 6.30
N ALA A 204 1.81 -0.20 6.10
CA ALA A 204 2.82 0.29 7.02
C ALA A 204 2.49 1.73 7.46
N VAL A 205 2.71 2.01 8.74
CA VAL A 205 2.61 3.35 9.32
C VAL A 205 3.92 3.63 10.04
N LEU A 206 4.58 4.70 9.65
CA LEU A 206 5.82 5.18 10.25
C LEU A 206 5.52 6.48 10.97
N ARG A 207 5.55 6.46 12.30
CA ARG A 207 5.43 7.66 13.12
C ARG A 207 6.79 8.25 13.36
N ILE A 208 6.96 9.51 12.97
CA ILE A 208 8.19 10.28 13.17
C ILE A 208 8.09 10.93 14.55
N LEU A 209 9.05 10.63 15.42
CA LEU A 209 9.22 11.24 16.73
C LEU A 209 10.44 12.16 16.67
N ASP A 210 10.26 13.38 17.16
CA ASP A 210 11.33 14.37 17.33
C ASP A 210 11.89 14.29 18.75
#